data_AF-A0A1C6ALP6-F1
#
_entry.id   AF-A0A1C6ALP6-F1
#
_cell.length_a   1.000
_cell.length_b   1.000
_cell.length_c   1.000
_cell.angle_alpha   90.00
_cell.angle_beta   90.00
_cell.angle_gamma   90.00
#
_symmetry.space_group_name_H-M   'P 1'
#
loop_
_entity.id
_entity.type
_entity.pdbx_description
1 polymer ?
#
loop_
_entity_poly.entity_id
_entity_poly.type
_entity_poly.pdbx_seq_one_letter_code
_entity_poly.pdbx_strand_id
1 'polypeptide(L)'
;MLLICMSIAGTVPLIICLLLLLLQRKKFSYRLGRNLVFLSLAGYLIPFQVVKYLMPTDVLIRTDALANISYYINFDDKGAISYHGISLWMSDWILMIGLCWLFLISGFSVYEIIKYHRLTRKLKKITEKRTCFLPGIGDVEYRISPLIGSPYTIGFLKPFIVAPESLEDSRLSEMIMRHEYSHLRRHDSAVKLLCLLAICLHFYNPLTLLTLLLYTSFSENIADQAATEGFTTEEKKAYAIALVTLSARNRQVPVVWKNNLLGAKHTMKRRVEFIMMKNKKASKIGTAAAILASVFLSGTTVFGYAPMQTTEAPVFSPITESSISFEEVNTLDSQFSNSDIYFETEDHFSVPVTSSDLETRALICTHDFKEGYADRHYPKSNGGCEVKRYTAKICQKCNHLVIMDYVSTTTYAKCPHK
;
A
#
# COMPACT_ATOMS: atom_id res chain seq x y z
N MET A 1 -2.88 -11.67 -1.64
CA MET A 1 -1.64 -11.16 -2.29
C MET A 1 -1.55 -9.65 -2.42
N LEU A 2 -2.60 -8.93 -2.84
CA LEU A 2 -2.49 -7.48 -3.13
C LEU A 2 -1.93 -6.65 -1.97
N LEU A 3 -2.48 -6.81 -0.75
CA LEU A 3 -2.00 -6.10 0.45
C LEU A 3 -0.52 -6.39 0.74
N ILE A 4 -0.03 -7.60 0.47
CA ILE A 4 1.38 -7.97 0.65
C ILE A 4 2.25 -7.22 -0.36
N CYS A 5 1.86 -7.19 -1.63
CA CYS A 5 2.57 -6.43 -2.67
C CYS A 5 2.59 -4.92 -2.36
N MET A 6 1.46 -4.36 -1.90
CA MET A 6 1.38 -2.96 -1.42
C MET A 6 2.27 -2.72 -0.20
N SER A 7 2.32 -3.66 0.74
CA SER A 7 3.25 -3.63 1.87
C SER A 7 4.70 -3.58 1.42
N ILE A 8 5.11 -4.41 0.45
CA ILE A 8 6.48 -4.40 -0.08
C ILE A 8 6.78 -3.07 -0.80
N ALA A 9 5.83 -2.59 -1.62
CA ALA A 9 5.99 -1.31 -2.32
C ALA A 9 6.17 -0.14 -1.34
N GLY A 10 5.42 -0.12 -0.24
CA GLY A 10 5.54 0.91 0.79
C GLY A 10 6.81 0.80 1.64
N THR A 11 7.35 -0.40 1.87
CA THR A 11 8.56 -0.56 2.72
C THR A 11 9.85 -0.13 2.03
N VAL A 12 9.94 -0.27 0.70
CA VAL A 12 11.15 0.05 -0.07
C VAL A 12 11.63 1.51 0.12
N PRO A 13 10.79 2.55 -0.07
CA PRO A 13 11.19 3.94 0.16
C PRO A 13 11.59 4.20 1.62
N LEU A 14 10.96 3.50 2.57
CA LEU A 14 11.26 3.62 3.98
C LEU A 14 12.65 3.07 4.33
N ILE A 15 13.02 1.92 3.76
CA ILE A 15 14.35 1.32 3.92
C ILE A 15 15.42 2.24 3.35
N ILE A 16 15.20 2.81 2.16
CA ILE A 16 16.10 3.79 1.57
C ILE A 16 16.24 5.02 2.48
N CYS A 17 15.14 5.50 3.06
CA CYS A 17 15.16 6.60 4.02
C CYS A 17 16.00 6.26 5.27
N LEU A 18 15.89 5.06 5.81
CA LEU A 18 16.68 4.60 6.96
C LEU A 18 18.17 4.48 6.63
N LEU A 19 18.50 3.92 5.47
CA LEU A 19 19.88 3.83 4.99
C LEU A 19 20.50 5.23 4.85
N LEU A 20 19.78 6.18 4.25
CA LEU A 20 20.24 7.56 4.14
C LEU A 20 20.41 8.23 5.51
N LEU A 21 19.51 7.97 6.46
CA LEU A 21 19.64 8.45 7.84
C LEU A 21 20.91 7.90 8.52
N LEU A 22 21.21 6.62 8.32
CA LEU A 22 22.37 5.95 8.91
C LEU A 22 23.69 6.41 8.29
N LEU A 23 23.72 6.61 6.96
CA LEU A 23 24.91 7.02 6.20
C LEU A 23 25.21 8.51 6.35
N GLN A 24 24.20 9.37 6.17
CA GLN A 24 24.42 10.82 6.16
C GLN A 24 24.42 11.43 7.56
N ARG A 25 23.81 10.77 8.56
CA ARG A 25 23.70 11.18 9.97
C ARG A 25 23.40 12.68 10.14
N LYS A 26 24.45 13.50 10.37
CA LYS A 26 24.39 14.94 10.62
C LYS A 26 24.12 15.79 9.37
N LYS A 27 24.36 15.25 8.16
CA LYS A 27 24.10 15.92 6.88
C LYS A 27 22.75 15.54 6.27
N PHE A 28 21.96 14.72 6.97
CA PHE A 28 20.68 14.23 6.45
C PHE A 28 19.66 15.36 6.29
N SER A 29 18.98 15.38 5.14
CA SER A 29 17.90 16.33 4.90
C SER A 29 16.55 15.76 5.32
N TYR A 30 15.94 16.35 6.35
CA TYR A 30 14.61 15.95 6.79
C TYR A 30 13.51 16.22 5.75
N ARG A 31 13.71 17.15 4.81
CA ARG A 31 12.78 17.36 3.69
C ARG A 31 12.79 16.16 2.73
N LEU A 32 13.98 15.63 2.39
CA LEU A 32 14.09 14.40 1.60
C LEU A 32 13.48 13.22 2.36
N GLY A 33 13.82 13.05 3.64
CA GLY A 33 13.25 12.00 4.48
C GLY A 33 11.72 12.03 4.49
N ARG A 34 11.12 13.22 4.64
CA ARG A 34 9.67 13.38 4.57
C ARG A 34 9.10 12.97 3.21
N ASN A 35 9.73 13.34 2.10
CA ASN A 35 9.28 12.95 0.77
C ASN A 35 9.33 11.42 0.57
N LEU A 36 10.36 10.75 1.10
CA LEU A 36 10.45 9.29 1.06
C LEU A 36 9.37 8.62 1.93
N VAL A 37 9.03 9.20 3.09
CA VAL A 37 7.91 8.71 3.90
C VAL A 37 6.57 8.93 3.19
N PHE A 38 6.38 10.03 2.47
CA PHE A 38 5.19 10.21 1.63
C PHE A 38 5.10 9.18 0.50
N LEU A 39 6.24 8.86 -0.14
CA LEU A 39 6.29 7.81 -1.17
C LEU A 39 5.96 6.44 -0.58
N SER A 40 6.45 6.16 0.64
CA SER A 40 6.11 4.98 1.42
C SER A 40 4.60 4.89 1.71
N LEU A 41 3.98 6.00 2.17
CA LEU A 41 2.53 6.08 2.38
C LEU A 41 1.73 5.85 1.09
N ALA A 42 2.17 6.42 -0.03
CA ALA A 42 1.54 6.19 -1.32
C ALA A 42 1.59 4.69 -1.70
N GLY A 43 2.73 4.03 -1.50
CA GLY A 43 2.86 2.59 -1.75
C GLY A 43 1.97 1.71 -0.84
N TYR A 44 1.76 2.12 0.42
CA TYR A 44 0.86 1.40 1.32
C TYR A 44 -0.62 1.62 1.04
N LEU A 45 -1.02 2.82 0.59
CA LEU A 45 -2.44 3.20 0.50
C LEU A 45 -3.01 3.05 -0.91
N ILE A 46 -2.18 3.17 -1.95
CA ILE A 46 -2.63 3.16 -3.34
C ILE A 46 -2.26 1.81 -3.98
N PRO A 47 -3.23 1.05 -4.52
CA PRO A 47 -2.99 -0.26 -5.13
C PRO A 47 -2.44 -0.11 -6.56
N PHE A 48 -1.24 0.46 -6.70
CA PHE A 48 -0.60 0.65 -8.02
C PHE A 48 -0.43 -0.64 -8.82
N GLN A 49 -0.38 -1.79 -8.15
CA GLN A 49 -0.26 -3.11 -8.77
C GLN A 49 -1.46 -3.45 -9.66
N VAL A 50 -2.64 -2.87 -9.38
CA VAL A 50 -3.84 -3.08 -10.19
C VAL A 50 -3.74 -2.37 -11.55
N VAL A 51 -2.92 -1.31 -11.66
CA VAL A 51 -2.74 -0.55 -12.91
C VAL A 51 -2.14 -1.41 -14.02
N LYS A 52 -1.40 -2.48 -13.71
CA LYS A 52 -0.87 -3.45 -14.68
C LYS A 52 -1.95 -3.95 -15.65
N TYR A 53 -3.16 -4.18 -15.16
CA TYR A 53 -4.26 -4.75 -15.94
C TYR A 53 -4.98 -3.74 -16.84
N LEU A 54 -4.62 -2.45 -16.75
CA LEU A 54 -5.09 -1.38 -17.61
C LEU A 54 -4.13 -1.07 -18.77
N MET A 55 -2.92 -1.66 -18.81
CA MET A 55 -1.90 -1.35 -19.82
C MET A 55 -2.11 -2.12 -21.15
N PRO A 56 -1.71 -1.53 -22.30
CA PRO A 56 -1.75 -2.20 -23.61
C PRO A 56 -0.84 -3.44 -23.68
N THR A 57 -1.25 -4.44 -24.44
CA THR A 57 -0.62 -5.77 -24.62
C THR A 57 0.83 -5.71 -25.08
N ASP A 58 1.16 -4.79 -26.00
CA ASP A 58 2.50 -4.67 -26.58
C ASP A 58 3.62 -4.43 -25.56
N VAL A 59 3.27 -3.82 -24.41
CA VAL A 59 4.20 -3.52 -23.31
C VAL A 59 4.36 -4.72 -22.37
N LEU A 60 3.33 -5.56 -22.23
CA LEU A 60 3.30 -6.69 -21.30
C LEU A 60 4.11 -7.90 -21.82
N ILE A 61 4.00 -8.19 -23.13
CA ILE A 61 4.67 -9.34 -23.78
C ILE A 61 6.21 -9.28 -23.65
N ARG A 62 6.79 -8.08 -23.55
CA ARG A 62 8.25 -7.92 -23.37
C ARG A 62 8.74 -8.26 -21.95
N THR A 63 7.84 -8.47 -20.99
CA THR A 63 8.19 -8.64 -19.55
C THR A 63 8.08 -10.06 -19.01
N ASP A 64 7.52 -11.00 -19.77
CA ASP A 64 7.38 -12.41 -19.33
C ASP A 64 8.73 -13.13 -19.16
N ALA A 65 9.81 -12.60 -19.73
CA ALA A 65 11.18 -13.06 -19.47
C ALA A 65 11.64 -12.88 -18.00
N LEU A 66 10.94 -12.08 -17.19
CA LEU A 66 11.19 -11.87 -15.75
C LEU A 66 10.22 -12.64 -14.83
N ALA A 67 9.22 -13.34 -15.37
CA ALA A 67 8.13 -13.97 -14.60
C ALA A 67 8.48 -15.33 -13.96
N ASN A 68 9.68 -15.86 -14.21
CA ASN A 68 10.17 -17.15 -13.69
C ASN A 68 10.49 -17.16 -12.17
N ILE A 69 10.05 -16.15 -11.41
CA ILE A 69 10.21 -16.07 -9.94
C ILE A 69 8.83 -15.93 -9.25
N SER A 70 7.80 -16.57 -9.80
CA SER A 70 6.53 -16.75 -9.08
C SER A 70 6.62 -18.02 -8.22
N TYR A 71 7.03 -17.87 -6.96
CA TYR A 71 6.83 -18.91 -5.96
C TYR A 71 5.33 -19.00 -5.66
N TYR A 72 4.65 -19.98 -6.26
CA TYR A 72 3.28 -20.32 -5.90
C TYR A 72 3.30 -21.01 -4.54
N ILE A 73 2.85 -20.31 -3.50
CA ILE A 73 2.52 -20.96 -2.23
C ILE A 73 1.14 -21.60 -2.42
N ASN A 74 1.11 -22.88 -2.79
CA ASN A 74 -0.11 -23.69 -2.75
C ASN A 74 -0.47 -23.88 -1.28
N PHE A 75 -1.55 -23.23 -0.84
CA PHE A 75 -2.26 -23.71 0.34
C PHE A 75 -3.01 -24.99 -0.09
N ASP A 76 -3.10 -25.98 0.78
CA ASP A 76 -3.70 -27.28 0.50
C ASP A 76 -5.19 -27.29 0.89
N ASP A 77 -5.94 -28.22 0.30
CA ASP A 77 -7.36 -28.22 -0.08
C ASP A 77 -8.43 -28.22 1.05
N LYS A 78 -8.21 -27.52 2.17
CA LYS A 78 -9.11 -27.61 3.35
C LYS A 78 -9.58 -26.25 3.87
N GLY A 79 -10.69 -25.76 3.30
CA GLY A 79 -11.54 -24.76 3.94
C GLY A 79 -12.00 -23.62 3.03
N ALA A 80 -12.87 -23.91 2.07
CA ALA A 80 -13.56 -22.87 1.30
C ALA A 80 -14.92 -22.55 1.96
N ILE A 81 -15.15 -21.29 2.30
CA ILE A 81 -16.50 -20.79 2.65
C ILE A 81 -17.13 -20.28 1.35
N SER A 82 -18.23 -20.89 0.90
CA SER A 82 -19.01 -20.39 -0.23
C SER A 82 -20.12 -19.46 0.26
N TYR A 83 -20.16 -18.22 -0.22
CA TYR A 83 -21.31 -17.32 -0.05
C TYR A 83 -21.74 -16.80 -1.42
N HIS A 84 -22.98 -17.08 -1.83
CA HIS A 84 -23.53 -16.69 -3.15
C HIS A 84 -22.62 -16.98 -4.36
N GLY A 85 -22.12 -18.21 -4.50
CA GLY A 85 -21.33 -18.62 -5.67
C GLY A 85 -19.89 -18.11 -5.71
N ILE A 86 -19.46 -17.30 -4.74
CA ILE A 86 -18.08 -16.85 -4.59
C ILE A 86 -17.44 -17.68 -3.48
N SER A 87 -16.54 -18.59 -3.83
CA SER A 87 -15.72 -19.32 -2.88
C SER A 87 -14.46 -18.50 -2.55
N LEU A 88 -14.41 -17.93 -1.34
CA LEU A 88 -13.19 -17.31 -0.84
C LEU A 88 -12.32 -18.41 -0.20
N TRP A 89 -11.16 -18.67 -0.80
CA TRP A 89 -10.21 -19.66 -0.32
C TRP A 89 -9.34 -19.05 0.79
N MET A 90 -9.87 -19.09 2.01
CA MET A 90 -9.24 -18.57 3.22
C MET A 90 -9.63 -19.49 4.38
N SER A 91 -8.65 -20.04 5.10
CA SER A 91 -8.91 -20.79 6.33
C SER A 91 -9.80 -19.97 7.28
N ASP A 92 -10.87 -20.58 7.81
CA ASP A 92 -11.88 -19.94 8.66
C ASP A 92 -11.26 -19.11 9.80
N TRP A 93 -10.16 -19.60 10.37
CA TRP A 93 -9.43 -18.92 11.44
C TRP A 93 -8.78 -17.61 11.00
N ILE A 94 -8.23 -17.54 9.78
CA ILE A 94 -7.62 -16.33 9.21
C ILE A 94 -8.70 -15.27 8.96
N LEU A 95 -9.86 -15.69 8.46
CA LEU A 95 -11.00 -14.80 8.24
C LEU A 95 -11.54 -14.27 9.58
N MET A 96 -11.67 -15.12 10.60
CA MET A 96 -12.06 -14.71 11.96
C MET A 96 -11.09 -13.70 12.56
N ILE A 97 -9.78 -13.92 12.43
CA ILE A 97 -8.74 -12.97 12.89
C ILE A 97 -8.86 -11.64 12.14
N GLY A 98 -9.04 -11.68 10.82
CA GLY A 98 -9.22 -10.47 10.00
C GLY A 98 -10.46 -9.66 10.39
N LEU A 99 -11.61 -10.32 10.59
CA LEU A 99 -12.84 -9.67 11.04
C LEU A 99 -12.72 -9.10 12.45
N CYS A 100 -12.11 -9.84 13.38
CA CYS A 100 -11.85 -9.36 14.74
C CYS A 100 -10.96 -8.11 14.72
N TRP A 101 -9.89 -8.13 13.91
CA TRP A 101 -8.99 -7.00 13.73
C TRP A 101 -9.70 -5.77 13.14
N LEU A 102 -10.52 -5.97 12.09
CA LEU A 102 -11.33 -4.90 11.50
C LEU A 102 -12.32 -4.30 12.50
N PHE A 103 -12.96 -5.13 13.33
CA PHE A 103 -13.87 -4.68 14.37
C PHE A 103 -13.13 -3.84 15.43
N LEU A 104 -11.97 -4.30 15.90
CA LEU A 104 -11.13 -3.55 16.86
C LEU A 104 -10.67 -2.20 16.30
N ILE A 105 -10.19 -2.16 15.05
CA ILE A 105 -9.78 -0.92 14.40
C ILE A 105 -10.97 0.01 14.21
N SER A 106 -12.11 -0.51 13.77
CA SER A 106 -13.33 0.28 13.57
C SER A 106 -13.76 0.92 14.89
N GLY A 107 -13.84 0.13 15.96
CA GLY A 107 -14.16 0.63 17.30
C GLY A 107 -13.17 1.69 17.80
N PHE A 108 -11.87 1.45 17.67
CA PHE A 108 -10.83 2.42 18.03
C PHE A 108 -10.91 3.70 17.21
N SER A 109 -11.14 3.59 15.89
CA SER A 109 -11.27 4.73 14.98
C SER A 109 -12.50 5.57 15.32
N VAL A 110 -13.66 4.93 15.56
CA VAL A 110 -14.88 5.62 16.00
C VAL A 110 -14.66 6.32 17.34
N TYR A 111 -14.01 5.66 18.30
CA TYR A 111 -13.68 6.27 19.59
C TYR A 111 -12.79 7.51 19.44
N GLU A 112 -11.70 7.43 18.67
CA GLU A 112 -10.81 8.56 18.43
C GLU A 112 -11.53 9.70 17.67
N ILE A 113 -12.41 9.38 16.71
CA ILE A 113 -13.24 10.36 16.01
C ILE A 113 -14.19 11.07 16.98
N ILE A 114 -14.88 10.34 17.86
CA ILE A 114 -15.80 10.92 18.85
C ILE A 114 -15.03 11.81 19.82
N LYS A 115 -13.91 11.31 20.36
CA LYS A 115 -13.04 12.05 21.27
C LYS A 115 -12.51 13.33 20.63
N TYR A 116 -12.07 13.25 19.37
CA TYR A 116 -11.65 14.40 18.57
C TYR A 116 -12.77 15.43 18.42
N HIS A 117 -13.99 15.01 18.05
CA HIS A 117 -15.13 15.91 17.90
C HIS A 117 -15.56 16.54 19.22
N ARG A 118 -15.46 15.82 20.34
CA ARG A 118 -15.73 16.36 21.68
C ARG A 118 -14.68 17.39 22.09
N LEU A 119 -13.39 17.08 21.92
CA LEU A 119 -12.29 17.97 22.28
C LEU A 119 -12.30 19.25 21.44
N THR A 120 -12.46 19.13 20.12
CA THR A 120 -12.50 20.30 19.22
C THR A 120 -13.71 21.19 19.47
N ARG A 121 -14.90 20.63 19.76
CA ARG A 121 -16.08 21.41 20.15
C ARG A 121 -15.88 22.12 21.48
N LYS A 122 -15.35 21.42 22.49
CA LYS A 122 -15.05 22.01 23.81
C LYS A 122 -14.07 23.16 23.69
N LEU A 123 -12.97 22.97 22.95
CA LEU A 123 -11.98 24.01 22.72
C LEU A 123 -12.58 25.19 21.97
N LYS A 124 -13.29 24.96 20.84
CA LYS A 124 -13.96 26.03 20.08
C LYS A 124 -14.92 26.88 20.92
N LYS A 125 -15.55 26.31 21.95
CA LYS A 125 -16.47 27.02 22.84
C LYS A 125 -15.74 27.87 23.89
N ILE A 126 -14.59 27.41 24.38
CA ILE A 126 -13.84 28.06 25.47
C ILE A 126 -12.86 29.11 24.92
N THR A 127 -12.48 29.00 23.65
CA THR A 127 -11.40 29.80 23.08
C THR A 127 -11.90 31.00 22.29
N GLU A 128 -11.28 32.16 22.54
CA GLU A 128 -11.46 33.37 21.75
C GLU A 128 -10.54 33.34 20.52
N LYS A 129 -11.01 33.84 19.37
CA LYS A 129 -10.17 34.01 18.18
C LYS A 129 -9.36 35.31 18.28
N ARG A 130 -8.06 35.24 18.02
CA ARG A 130 -7.18 36.40 17.82
C ARG A 130 -6.34 36.23 16.56
N THR A 131 -5.80 37.34 16.09
CA THR A 131 -4.86 37.40 14.98
C THR A 131 -3.52 37.91 15.49
N CYS A 132 -2.42 37.29 15.06
CA CYS A 132 -1.08 37.84 15.23
C CYS A 132 -0.42 38.01 13.87
N PHE A 133 0.31 39.11 13.71
CA PHE A 133 1.10 39.34 12.52
C PHE A 133 2.45 38.65 12.65
N LEU A 134 2.75 37.73 11.73
CA LEU A 134 4.07 37.09 11.65
C LEU A 134 4.88 37.67 10.48
N PRO A 135 6.05 38.27 10.73
CA PRO A 135 6.92 38.80 9.68
C PRO A 135 7.25 37.74 8.61
N GLY A 136 6.94 38.05 7.34
CA GLY A 136 7.17 37.18 6.19
C GLY A 136 6.07 36.13 5.93
N ILE A 137 5.03 36.08 6.76
CA ILE A 137 3.87 35.17 6.60
C ILE A 137 2.58 35.98 6.42
N GLY A 138 2.37 37.00 7.25
CA GLY A 138 1.13 37.78 7.31
C GLY A 138 0.33 37.47 8.58
N ASP A 139 -0.98 37.77 8.55
CA ASP A 139 -1.88 37.56 9.68
C ASP A 139 -2.21 36.07 9.86
N VAL A 140 -1.97 35.57 11.07
CA VAL A 140 -2.26 34.20 11.46
C VAL A 140 -3.37 34.19 12.51
N GLU A 141 -4.47 33.51 12.20
CA GLU A 141 -5.53 33.23 13.16
C GLU A 141 -5.08 32.16 14.18
N TYR A 142 -5.19 32.49 15.46
CA TYR A 142 -5.00 31.56 16.56
C TYR A 142 -6.09 31.74 17.62
N ARG A 143 -6.14 30.79 18.55
CA ARG A 143 -7.17 30.74 19.59
C ARG A 143 -6.54 30.78 20.97
N ILE A 144 -7.04 31.61 21.88
CA ILE A 144 -6.51 31.70 23.25
C ILE A 144 -7.32 30.81 24.18
N SER A 145 -6.63 29.99 24.98
CA SER A 145 -7.24 29.16 26.02
C SER A 145 -6.53 29.35 27.37
N PRO A 146 -7.25 29.60 28.47
CA PRO A 146 -6.65 29.66 29.80
C PRO A 146 -6.27 28.27 30.33
N LEU A 147 -6.74 27.20 29.68
CA LEU A 147 -6.58 25.81 30.14
C LEU A 147 -5.29 25.13 29.63
N ILE A 148 -4.44 25.83 28.89
CA ILE A 148 -3.25 25.24 28.25
C ILE A 148 -1.98 25.98 28.68
N GLY A 149 -0.89 25.23 28.88
CA GLY A 149 0.40 25.78 29.31
C GLY A 149 1.46 25.90 28.22
N SER A 150 1.12 25.53 26.97
CA SER A 150 1.99 25.67 25.79
C SER A 150 1.15 25.71 24.52
N PRO A 151 1.55 26.46 23.48
CA PRO A 151 0.89 26.43 22.19
C PRO A 151 0.91 25.02 21.58
N TYR A 152 -0.18 24.66 20.89
CA TYR A 152 -0.21 23.47 20.04
C TYR A 152 -1.25 23.61 18.92
N THR A 153 -0.98 22.94 17.81
CA THR A 153 -1.90 22.82 16.68
C THR A 153 -2.87 21.66 16.89
N ILE A 154 -4.17 21.90 16.68
CA ILE A 154 -5.20 20.87 16.79
C ILE A 154 -6.13 20.86 15.58
N GLY A 155 -6.53 19.66 15.13
CA GLY A 155 -7.43 19.47 14.00
C GLY A 155 -6.81 18.63 12.88
N PHE A 156 -7.66 17.92 12.11
CA PHE A 156 -7.25 17.09 10.97
C PHE A 156 -7.45 17.82 9.63
N LEU A 157 -8.71 18.07 9.27
CA LEU A 157 -9.09 18.71 7.99
C LEU A 157 -8.96 20.24 8.03
N LYS A 158 -9.35 20.84 9.15
CA LYS A 158 -9.27 22.29 9.40
C LYS A 158 -8.51 22.52 10.70
N PRO A 159 -7.19 22.31 10.71
CA PRO A 159 -6.38 22.54 11.90
C PRO A 159 -6.43 24.02 12.30
N PHE A 160 -6.23 24.30 13.59
CA PHE A 160 -6.11 25.65 14.14
C PHE A 160 -5.11 25.65 15.29
N ILE A 161 -4.48 26.79 15.54
CA ILE A 161 -3.50 26.95 16.62
C ILE A 161 -4.24 27.36 17.88
N VAL A 162 -3.91 26.74 19.02
CA VAL A 162 -4.34 27.18 20.35
C VAL A 162 -3.12 27.62 21.15
N ALA A 163 -3.16 28.81 21.72
CA ALA A 163 -2.10 29.41 22.52
C ALA A 163 -2.59 29.72 23.96
N PRO A 164 -1.68 29.71 24.95
CA PRO A 164 -1.99 30.16 26.31
C PRO A 164 -2.22 31.67 26.32
N GLU A 165 -3.00 32.15 27.28
CA GLU A 165 -3.19 33.60 27.51
C GLU A 165 -1.89 34.29 27.95
N SER A 166 -1.00 33.54 28.61
CA SER A 166 0.33 34.00 29.03
C SER A 166 1.35 34.09 27.89
N LEU A 167 0.93 34.02 26.62
CA LEU A 167 1.84 34.16 25.49
C LEU A 167 2.22 35.64 25.33
N GLU A 168 3.36 36.02 25.90
CA GLU A 168 3.92 37.38 25.78
C GLU A 168 4.33 37.69 24.34
N ASP A 169 4.11 38.94 23.91
CA ASP A 169 4.58 39.42 22.61
C ASP A 169 6.10 39.63 22.64
N SER A 170 6.81 38.58 22.26
CA SER A 170 8.27 38.51 22.27
C SER A 170 8.80 37.82 21.02
N ARG A 171 10.06 38.06 20.64
CA ARG A 171 10.71 37.30 19.55
C ARG A 171 10.67 35.79 19.78
N LEU A 172 10.71 35.35 21.03
CA LEU A 172 10.60 33.93 21.38
C LEU A 172 9.20 33.38 21.10
N SER A 173 8.15 34.15 21.41
CA SER A 173 6.78 33.80 21.06
C SER A 173 6.57 33.74 19.54
N GLU A 174 7.22 34.64 18.79
CA GLU A 174 7.19 34.63 17.32
C GLU A 174 7.75 33.32 16.77
N MET A 175 8.88 32.85 17.29
CA MET A 175 9.48 31.57 16.89
C MET A 175 8.56 30.39 17.21
N ILE A 176 7.93 30.38 18.39
CA ILE A 176 6.97 29.32 18.78
C ILE A 176 5.74 29.35 17.86
N MET A 177 5.21 30.52 17.53
CA MET A 177 4.07 30.66 16.63
C MET A 177 4.43 30.24 15.20
N ARG A 178 5.64 30.57 14.71
CA ARG A 178 6.16 30.07 13.43
C ARG A 178 6.29 28.54 13.43
N HIS A 179 6.66 27.93 14.54
CA HIS A 179 6.72 26.46 14.68
C HIS A 179 5.33 25.84 14.50
N GLU A 180 4.34 26.30 15.26
CA GLU A 180 2.96 25.78 15.19
C GLU A 180 2.32 26.07 13.84
N TYR A 181 2.53 27.26 13.29
CA TYR A 181 2.09 27.59 11.93
C TYR A 181 2.71 26.66 10.88
N SER A 182 3.94 26.22 11.09
CA SER A 182 4.60 25.23 10.23
C SER A 182 3.82 23.91 10.16
N HIS A 183 3.31 23.44 11.30
CA HIS A 183 2.47 22.24 11.37
C HIS A 183 1.11 22.46 10.72
N LEU A 184 0.50 23.63 10.97
CA LEU A 184 -0.77 24.06 10.39
C LEU A 184 -0.70 24.04 8.85
N ARG A 185 0.27 24.76 8.28
CA ARG A 185 0.44 24.93 6.83
C ARG A 185 0.70 23.62 6.09
N ARG A 186 1.32 22.65 6.75
CA ARG A 186 1.65 21.35 6.16
C ARG A 186 0.62 20.26 6.43
N HIS A 187 -0.43 20.56 7.20
CA HIS A 187 -1.42 19.58 7.62
C HIS A 187 -0.80 18.34 8.27
N ASP A 188 0.23 18.52 9.11
CA ASP A 188 0.99 17.39 9.66
C ASP A 188 0.08 16.42 10.45
N SER A 189 -1.02 16.90 11.04
CA SER A 189 -2.05 16.08 11.69
C SER A 189 -2.79 15.15 10.71
N ALA A 190 -3.10 15.62 9.50
CA ALA A 190 -3.79 14.80 8.49
C ALA A 190 -2.86 13.69 7.97
N VAL A 191 -1.57 13.99 7.81
CA VAL A 191 -0.60 12.98 7.37
C VAL A 191 -0.37 11.91 8.44
N LYS A 192 -0.29 12.30 9.72
CA LYS A 192 -0.26 11.33 10.82
C LYS A 192 -1.51 10.42 10.83
N LEU A 193 -2.68 10.93 10.45
CA LEU A 193 -3.88 10.12 10.26
C LEU A 193 -3.72 9.11 9.11
N LEU A 194 -3.12 9.51 7.98
CA LEU A 194 -2.79 8.59 6.89
C LEU A 194 -1.77 7.50 7.32
N CYS A 195 -0.79 7.84 8.16
CA CYS A 195 0.11 6.85 8.75
C CYS A 195 -0.65 5.83 9.62
N LEU A 196 -1.61 6.29 10.43
CA LEU A 196 -2.43 5.39 11.24
C LEU A 196 -3.29 4.47 10.39
N LEU A 197 -3.87 5.00 9.31
CA LEU A 197 -4.60 4.19 8.34
C LEU A 197 -3.71 3.12 7.71
N ALA A 198 -2.48 3.47 7.32
CA ALA A 198 -1.51 2.51 6.80
C ALA A 198 -1.15 1.43 7.84
N ILE A 199 -0.97 1.78 9.11
CA ILE A 199 -0.74 0.81 10.21
C ILE A 199 -1.94 -0.14 10.36
N CYS A 200 -3.16 0.38 10.27
CA CYS A 200 -4.38 -0.42 10.38
C CYS A 200 -4.50 -1.44 9.24
N LEU A 201 -4.25 -1.00 8.00
CA LEU A 201 -4.34 -1.84 6.80
C LEU A 201 -3.21 -2.89 6.74
N HIS A 202 -2.02 -2.52 7.18
CA HIS A 202 -0.82 -3.35 7.12
C HIS A 202 -0.33 -3.72 8.52
N PHE A 203 -1.25 -4.14 9.40
CA PHE A 203 -0.97 -4.42 10.80
C PHE A 203 0.10 -5.49 11.04
N TYR A 204 0.23 -6.43 10.11
CA TYR A 204 1.26 -7.46 10.11
C TYR A 204 2.66 -6.91 9.79
N ASN A 205 2.76 -5.69 9.27
CA ASN A 205 4.01 -5.06 8.84
C ASN A 205 4.46 -4.00 9.87
N PRO A 206 5.46 -4.30 10.73
CA PRO A 206 5.91 -3.38 11.77
C PRO A 206 6.59 -2.12 11.21
N LEU A 207 7.03 -2.12 9.95
CA LEU A 207 7.63 -0.93 9.33
C LEU A 207 6.61 0.18 9.09
N THR A 208 5.31 -0.13 9.10
CA THR A 208 4.26 0.90 9.07
C THR A 208 4.26 1.77 10.32
N LEU A 209 4.54 1.21 11.50
CA LEU A 209 4.72 1.98 12.74
C LEU A 209 5.91 2.93 12.61
N LEU A 210 7.00 2.45 12.02
CA LEU A 210 8.20 3.25 11.79
C LEU A 210 7.93 4.45 10.86
N THR A 211 6.99 4.35 9.93
CA THR A 211 6.58 5.50 9.09
C THR A 211 6.00 6.64 9.92
N LEU A 212 5.11 6.34 10.88
CA LEU A 212 4.52 7.33 11.78
C LEU A 212 5.60 7.98 12.65
N LEU A 213 6.54 7.18 13.14
CA LEU A 213 7.63 7.63 14.00
C LEU A 213 8.63 8.54 13.26
N LEU A 214 9.06 8.12 12.06
CA LEU A 214 9.94 8.91 11.21
C LEU A 214 9.25 10.20 10.75
N TYR A 215 8.00 10.12 10.30
CA TYR A 215 7.22 11.29 9.92
C TYR A 215 7.13 12.31 11.06
N THR A 216 6.77 11.83 12.27
CA THR A 216 6.68 12.67 13.46
C THR A 216 8.01 13.34 13.75
N SER A 217 9.11 12.59 13.79
CA SER A 217 10.45 13.15 14.00
C SER A 217 10.81 14.18 12.93
N PHE A 218 10.58 13.90 11.66
CA PHE A 218 10.92 14.81 10.57
C PHE A 218 10.07 16.08 10.60
N SER A 219 8.77 15.96 10.92
CA SER A 219 7.86 17.10 11.01
C SER A 219 8.31 18.11 12.07
N GLU A 220 8.74 17.64 13.24
CA GLU A 220 9.26 18.49 14.33
C GLU A 220 10.56 19.20 13.92
N ASN A 221 11.51 18.48 13.29
CA ASN A 221 12.76 19.09 12.83
C ASN A 221 12.55 20.13 11.73
N ILE A 222 11.58 19.90 10.82
CA ILE A 222 11.23 20.88 9.78
C ILE A 222 10.51 22.09 10.38
N ALA A 223 9.65 21.89 11.38
CA ALA A 223 9.00 22.98 12.11
C ALA A 223 10.02 23.83 12.87
N ASP A 224 10.96 23.21 13.58
CA ASP A 224 12.08 23.90 14.26
C ASP A 224 12.94 24.70 13.27
N GLN A 225 13.23 24.14 12.09
CA GLN A 225 13.97 24.85 11.05
C GLN A 225 13.21 26.09 10.56
N ALA A 226 11.90 25.99 10.33
CA ALA A 226 11.08 27.11 9.88
C ALA A 226 10.94 28.19 10.97
N ALA A 227 10.83 27.78 12.23
CA ALA A 227 10.75 28.68 13.38
C ALA A 227 12.03 29.51 13.57
N THR A 228 13.17 28.94 13.24
CA THR A 228 14.51 29.53 13.45
C THR A 228 15.09 30.21 12.21
N GLU A 229 14.35 30.21 11.10
CA GLU A 229 14.77 30.84 9.84
C GLU A 229 14.78 32.37 9.98
N GLY A 230 15.91 33.00 9.63
CA GLY A 230 16.11 34.45 9.73
C GLY A 230 16.55 34.97 11.11
N PHE A 231 16.63 34.12 12.13
CA PHE A 231 17.06 34.50 13.49
C PHE A 231 18.56 34.32 13.74
N THR A 232 19.10 35.10 14.67
CA THR A 232 20.50 35.06 15.13
C THR A 232 20.80 33.78 15.93
N THR A 233 22.08 33.50 16.15
CA THR A 233 22.51 32.33 16.94
C THR A 233 22.06 32.39 18.40
N GLU A 234 22.04 33.58 19.01
CA GLU A 234 21.58 33.76 20.40
C GLU A 234 20.08 33.52 20.53
N GLU A 235 19.28 33.98 19.56
CA GLU A 235 17.82 33.74 19.55
C GLU A 235 17.50 32.25 19.33
N LYS A 236 18.26 31.57 18.48
CA LYS A 236 18.15 30.11 18.31
C LYS A 236 18.47 29.36 19.60
N LYS A 237 19.43 29.86 20.39
CA LYS A 237 19.75 29.31 21.70
C LYS A 237 18.63 29.53 22.71
N ALA A 238 18.06 30.74 22.76
CA ALA A 238 16.90 31.03 23.58
C ALA A 238 15.71 30.12 23.22
N TYR A 239 15.44 29.94 21.93
CA TYR A 239 14.40 29.02 21.43
C TYR A 239 14.66 27.56 21.84
N ALA A 240 15.90 27.06 21.68
CA ALA A 240 16.25 25.70 22.06
C ALA A 240 16.07 25.45 23.58
N ILE A 241 16.42 26.44 24.42
CA ILE A 241 16.18 26.37 25.86
C ILE A 241 14.68 26.33 26.15
N ALA A 242 13.89 27.23 25.56
CA ALA A 242 12.44 27.25 25.73
C ALA A 242 11.80 25.94 25.28
N LEU A 243 12.25 25.35 24.17
CA LEU A 243 11.76 24.07 23.67
C LEU A 243 11.97 22.93 24.67
N VAL A 244 13.16 22.86 25.29
CA VAL A 244 13.46 21.88 26.32
C VAL A 244 12.56 22.10 27.55
N THR A 245 12.42 23.33 28.02
CA THR A 245 11.58 23.69 29.17
C THR A 245 10.10 23.37 28.93
N LEU A 246 9.59 23.66 27.73
CA LEU A 246 8.21 23.38 27.34
C LEU A 246 7.95 21.88 27.18
N SER A 247 8.95 21.10 26.71
CA SER A 247 8.82 19.65 26.56
C SER A 247 8.69 18.90 27.89
N ALA A 248 9.17 19.50 29.00
CA ALA A 248 9.00 18.97 30.34
C ALA A 248 7.57 19.16 30.89
N ARG A 249 6.76 20.02 30.28
CA ARG A 249 5.37 20.27 30.68
C ARG A 249 4.43 19.26 30.01
N ASN A 250 3.57 18.62 30.78
CA ASN A 250 2.64 17.60 30.29
C ASN A 250 1.65 18.17 29.25
N ARG A 251 1.73 17.71 28.00
CA ARG A 251 0.70 17.96 26.97
C ARG A 251 -0.48 17.02 27.17
N GLN A 252 -1.69 17.57 27.35
CA GLN A 252 -2.94 16.82 27.37
C GLN A 252 -3.42 16.46 25.94
N VAL A 253 -2.60 15.72 25.19
CA VAL A 253 -2.97 15.22 23.85
C VAL A 253 -3.24 13.71 23.88
N PRO A 254 -4.11 13.17 23.02
CA PRO A 254 -4.38 11.74 22.97
C PRO A 254 -3.09 10.95 22.68
N VAL A 255 -3.03 9.69 23.12
CA VAL A 255 -1.80 8.87 23.16
C VAL A 255 -1.12 8.76 21.81
N VAL A 256 -1.90 8.61 20.74
CA VAL A 256 -1.41 8.52 19.35
C VAL A 256 -0.67 9.78 18.89
N TRP A 257 -0.97 10.91 19.52
CA TRP A 257 -0.44 12.24 19.21
C TRP A 257 0.63 12.68 20.21
N LYS A 258 0.95 11.85 21.21
CA LYS A 258 2.10 12.05 22.08
C LYS A 258 3.35 11.62 21.34
N ASN A 259 4.29 12.53 21.16
CA ASN A 259 5.58 12.30 20.49
C ASN A 259 6.54 11.34 21.27
N ASN A 260 6.05 10.62 22.29
CA ASN A 260 6.87 9.90 23.28
C ASN A 260 7.10 8.41 23.00
N LEU A 261 6.74 7.89 21.82
CA LEU A 261 6.92 6.45 21.53
C LEU A 261 8.39 6.04 21.33
N LEU A 262 9.29 6.99 21.06
CA LEU A 262 10.74 6.79 20.94
C LEU A 262 11.46 7.76 21.89
N GLY A 263 12.24 7.21 22.82
CA GLY A 263 12.93 7.91 23.91
C GLY A 263 13.09 9.42 23.78
N ALA A 264 12.29 10.17 24.54
CA ALA A 264 12.16 11.63 24.48
C ALA A 264 13.51 12.38 24.54
N LYS A 265 14.49 11.85 25.29
CA LYS A 265 15.81 12.45 25.47
C LYS A 265 16.65 12.49 24.19
N HIS A 266 16.71 11.39 23.43
CA HIS A 266 17.50 11.33 22.19
C HIS A 266 16.88 12.19 21.09
N THR A 267 15.55 12.20 21.02
CA THR A 267 14.79 13.01 20.07
C THR A 267 15.01 14.51 20.34
N MET A 268 14.96 14.94 21.60
CA MET A 268 15.19 16.35 21.97
C MET A 268 16.63 16.79 21.69
N LYS A 269 17.63 15.99 22.06
CA LYS A 269 19.05 16.28 21.77
C LYS A 269 19.26 16.53 20.27
N ARG A 270 18.69 15.68 19.43
CA ARG A 270 18.82 15.77 17.96
C ARG A 270 18.18 17.04 17.40
N ARG A 271 17.04 17.47 17.95
CA ARG A 271 16.39 18.74 17.57
C ARG A 271 17.26 19.94 17.90
N VAL A 272 17.79 20.00 19.12
CA VAL A 272 18.69 21.09 19.57
C VAL A 272 19.96 21.14 18.70
N GLU A 273 20.60 20.00 18.46
CA GLU A 273 21.78 19.93 17.57
C GLU A 273 21.47 20.48 16.18
N PHE A 274 20.29 20.16 15.62
CA PHE A 274 19.90 20.59 14.29
C PHE A 274 19.57 22.09 14.21
N ILE A 275 18.90 22.64 15.24
CA ILE A 275 18.65 24.08 15.37
C ILE A 275 19.96 24.88 15.35
N MET A 276 20.99 24.36 16.02
CA MET A 276 22.31 25.00 16.14
C MET A 276 23.19 24.83 14.89
N MET A 277 22.91 23.84 14.06
CA MET A 277 23.68 23.61 12.83
C MET A 277 23.22 24.51 11.69
N LYS A 278 24.19 25.07 10.95
CA LYS A 278 23.91 25.81 9.72
C LYS A 278 23.40 24.81 8.67
N ASN A 279 22.12 24.90 8.33
CA ASN A 279 21.45 23.97 7.43
C ASN A 279 22.11 23.96 6.05
N LYS A 280 22.84 22.89 5.71
CA LYS A 280 23.28 22.66 4.33
C LYS A 280 22.08 22.13 3.55
N LYS A 281 21.72 22.83 2.46
CA LYS A 281 20.70 22.35 1.53
C LYS A 281 21.13 20.98 1.01
N ALA A 282 20.19 20.04 0.97
CA ALA A 282 20.43 18.73 0.36
C ALA A 282 20.89 18.91 -1.09
N SER A 283 21.76 18.04 -1.57
CA SER A 283 22.06 18.00 -3.00
C SER A 283 20.78 17.69 -3.77
N LYS A 284 20.41 18.56 -4.71
CA LYS A 284 19.23 18.37 -5.57
C LYS A 284 19.35 17.05 -6.36
N ILE A 285 20.54 16.74 -6.85
CA ILE A 285 20.86 15.52 -7.61
C ILE A 285 20.67 14.28 -6.72
N GLY A 286 21.25 14.28 -5.51
CA GLY A 286 21.11 13.15 -4.59
C GLY A 286 19.66 12.91 -4.14
N THR A 287 18.88 13.99 -4.00
CA THR A 287 17.44 13.91 -3.67
C THR A 287 16.66 13.26 -4.80
N ALA A 288 16.88 13.70 -6.05
CA ALA A 288 16.23 13.13 -7.22
C ALA A 288 16.60 11.66 -7.42
N ALA A 289 17.89 11.31 -7.28
CA ALA A 289 18.36 9.93 -7.39
C ALA A 289 17.71 9.00 -6.36
N ALA A 290 17.59 9.44 -5.10
CA ALA A 290 16.96 8.64 -4.05
C ALA A 290 15.45 8.40 -4.33
N ILE A 291 14.74 9.41 -4.83
CA ILE A 291 13.33 9.29 -5.19
C ILE A 291 13.17 8.34 -6.38
N LEU A 292 13.97 8.52 -7.44
CA LEU A 292 13.92 7.67 -8.64
C LEU A 292 14.22 6.21 -8.32
N ALA A 293 15.27 5.95 -7.52
CA ALA A 293 15.60 4.59 -7.09
C ALA A 293 14.45 3.96 -6.29
N SER A 294 13.80 4.73 -5.41
CA SER A 294 12.65 4.27 -4.63
C SER A 294 11.46 3.92 -5.52
N VAL A 295 11.15 4.77 -6.50
CA VAL A 295 10.04 4.53 -7.45
C VAL A 295 10.31 3.29 -8.30
N PHE A 296 11.53 3.15 -8.83
CA PHE A 296 11.92 2.02 -9.67
C PHE A 296 11.81 0.69 -8.90
N LEU A 297 12.42 0.62 -7.71
CA LEU A 297 12.39 -0.58 -6.87
C LEU A 297 10.99 -0.94 -6.40
N SER A 298 10.18 0.05 -5.99
CA SER A 298 8.78 -0.20 -5.58
C SER A 298 7.91 -0.66 -6.77
N GLY A 299 8.19 -0.15 -7.97
CA GLY A 299 7.48 -0.50 -9.20
C GLY A 299 7.64 -1.96 -9.61
N THR A 300 8.72 -2.63 -9.21
CA THR A 300 8.90 -4.08 -9.47
C THR A 300 7.77 -4.94 -8.88
N THR A 301 7.14 -4.49 -7.78
CA THR A 301 6.02 -5.20 -7.15
C THR A 301 4.76 -5.27 -8.03
N VAL A 302 4.64 -4.37 -9.02
CA VAL A 302 3.55 -4.38 -10.00
C VAL A 302 3.62 -5.64 -10.85
N PHE A 303 4.81 -6.03 -11.27
CA PHE A 303 5.00 -7.22 -12.10
C PHE A 303 4.81 -8.52 -11.33
N GLY A 304 5.19 -8.54 -10.04
CA GLY A 304 5.04 -9.70 -9.16
C GLY A 304 3.63 -9.92 -8.59
N TYR A 305 2.68 -9.02 -8.83
CA TYR A 305 1.30 -9.22 -8.39
C TYR A 305 0.52 -10.11 -9.37
N ALA A 306 -0.10 -11.15 -8.82
CA ALA A 306 -1.13 -11.97 -9.45
C ALA A 306 -2.40 -11.98 -8.57
N PRO A 307 -3.61 -11.80 -9.14
CA PRO A 307 -4.86 -11.84 -8.40
C PRO A 307 -5.17 -13.25 -7.87
N MET A 308 -5.95 -13.32 -6.79
CA MET A 308 -6.45 -14.57 -6.21
C MET A 308 -7.59 -15.11 -7.09
N GLN A 309 -7.57 -16.41 -7.36
CA GLN A 309 -8.50 -17.10 -8.26
C GLN A 309 -9.83 -17.40 -7.55
N THR A 310 -10.93 -17.28 -8.30
CA THR A 310 -12.29 -17.66 -7.86
C THR A 310 -12.94 -18.51 -8.95
N THR A 311 -13.54 -19.62 -8.55
CA THR A 311 -14.21 -20.59 -9.43
C THR A 311 -15.72 -20.39 -9.41
N GLU A 312 -16.35 -20.32 -10.58
CA GLU A 312 -17.77 -20.61 -10.74
C GLU A 312 -17.89 -22.03 -11.31
N ALA A 313 -18.55 -22.92 -10.57
CA ALA A 313 -18.74 -24.30 -11.00
C ALA A 313 -19.89 -24.40 -12.03
N PRO A 314 -19.67 -24.99 -13.22
CA PRO A 314 -20.76 -25.29 -14.14
C PRO A 314 -21.63 -26.44 -13.61
N VAL A 315 -22.95 -26.27 -13.65
CA VAL A 315 -23.94 -27.32 -13.35
C VAL A 315 -23.92 -28.35 -14.47
N PHE A 316 -23.38 -29.55 -14.22
CA PHE A 316 -23.34 -30.64 -15.22
C PHE A 316 -24.48 -31.65 -14.98
N SER A 317 -25.21 -32.01 -16.04
CA SER A 317 -26.16 -33.14 -16.08
C SER A 317 -25.61 -34.24 -17.01
N PRO A 318 -25.59 -35.53 -16.64
CA PRO A 318 -25.01 -36.58 -17.47
C PRO A 318 -26.07 -37.30 -18.31
N ILE A 319 -25.81 -37.54 -19.60
CA ILE A 319 -26.54 -38.54 -20.40
C ILE A 319 -25.55 -39.37 -21.24
N THR A 320 -25.89 -40.65 -21.33
CA THR A 320 -25.14 -41.88 -21.60
C THR A 320 -25.11 -42.29 -23.09
N GLU A 321 -24.01 -42.95 -23.47
CA GLU A 321 -23.76 -43.96 -24.54
C GLU A 321 -24.53 -43.96 -25.88
N SER A 322 -23.79 -44.01 -27.01
CA SER A 322 -23.48 -45.26 -27.77
C SER A 322 -23.09 -45.03 -29.26
N SER A 323 -22.24 -45.93 -29.78
CA SER A 323 -21.97 -46.30 -31.18
C SER A 323 -20.76 -45.69 -31.94
N ILE A 324 -20.23 -46.49 -32.88
CA ILE A 324 -18.82 -46.70 -33.27
C ILE A 324 -18.54 -46.25 -34.72
N SER A 325 -17.38 -45.63 -35.01
CA SER A 325 -16.65 -45.75 -36.30
C SER A 325 -15.19 -45.21 -36.21
N PHE A 326 -14.28 -45.73 -37.04
CA PHE A 326 -12.80 -45.60 -36.98
C PHE A 326 -12.20 -44.64 -38.04
N GLU A 327 -11.07 -43.95 -37.73
CA GLU A 327 -9.96 -43.61 -38.65
C GLU A 327 -8.68 -43.08 -37.93
N GLU A 328 -7.49 -43.28 -38.53
CA GLU A 328 -6.06 -43.28 -38.05
C GLU A 328 -5.50 -41.92 -37.54
N VAL A 329 -4.89 -41.74 -36.35
CA VAL A 329 -3.56 -42.12 -35.75
C VAL A 329 -2.32 -41.54 -36.45
N ASN A 330 -1.74 -40.41 -35.97
CA ASN A 330 -0.28 -40.19 -35.80
C ASN A 330 0.26 -38.79 -35.38
N THR A 331 -0.50 -37.86 -34.77
CA THR A 331 0.06 -36.54 -34.35
C THR A 331 -0.04 -36.17 -32.85
N LEU A 332 -0.55 -37.06 -31.98
CA LEU A 332 -0.90 -36.71 -30.59
C LEU A 332 0.08 -37.16 -29.50
N ASP A 333 1.18 -37.80 -29.84
CA ASP A 333 2.08 -38.46 -28.87
C ASP A 333 2.76 -37.51 -27.86
N SER A 334 2.73 -36.19 -28.06
CA SER A 334 3.41 -35.23 -27.17
C SER A 334 2.52 -34.19 -26.48
N GLN A 335 1.22 -34.10 -26.81
CA GLN A 335 0.39 -32.94 -26.44
C GLN A 335 -0.20 -32.98 -25.02
N PHE A 336 -0.26 -34.13 -24.36
CA PHE A 336 -0.98 -34.32 -23.08
C PHE A 336 -0.14 -34.88 -21.93
N SER A 337 1.20 -34.81 -22.03
CA SER A 337 2.08 -35.34 -20.99
C SER A 337 2.02 -34.55 -19.66
N ASN A 338 1.67 -33.25 -19.72
CA ASN A 338 1.72 -32.33 -18.58
C ASN A 338 0.38 -31.65 -18.24
N SER A 339 -0.62 -31.69 -19.13
CA SER A 339 -1.94 -31.10 -18.90
C SER A 339 -3.04 -31.85 -19.64
N ASP A 340 -4.24 -31.89 -19.06
CA ASP A 340 -5.43 -32.49 -19.67
C ASP A 340 -6.13 -31.53 -20.66
N ILE A 341 -5.63 -30.31 -20.87
CA ILE A 341 -6.25 -29.32 -21.75
C ILE A 341 -5.17 -28.65 -22.61
N TYR A 342 -5.47 -28.46 -23.90
CA TYR A 342 -4.57 -27.90 -24.88
C TYR A 342 -5.31 -26.89 -25.75
N PHE A 343 -4.69 -25.75 -26.10
CA PHE A 343 -5.29 -24.76 -26.99
C PHE A 343 -4.48 -24.59 -28.27
N GLU A 344 -5.16 -24.71 -29.40
CA GLU A 344 -4.62 -24.55 -30.75
C GLU A 344 -5.24 -23.31 -31.39
N THR A 345 -4.41 -22.39 -31.86
CA THR A 345 -4.88 -21.21 -32.62
C THR A 345 -5.25 -21.59 -34.06
N GLU A 346 -6.03 -20.76 -34.76
CA GLU A 346 -6.36 -20.97 -36.18
C GLU A 346 -5.12 -21.04 -37.10
N ASP A 347 -3.98 -20.50 -36.65
CA ASP A 347 -2.69 -20.53 -37.36
C ASP A 347 -1.86 -21.80 -37.06
N HIS A 348 -2.44 -22.84 -36.45
CA HIS A 348 -1.78 -24.07 -35.98
C HIS A 348 -0.65 -23.88 -34.96
N PHE A 349 -0.58 -22.69 -34.33
CA PHE A 349 0.33 -22.47 -33.21
C PHE A 349 -0.32 -22.93 -31.91
N SER A 350 0.45 -23.67 -31.12
CA SER A 350 -0.02 -24.27 -29.89
C SER A 350 0.43 -23.52 -28.65
N VAL A 351 -0.52 -23.32 -27.73
CA VAL A 351 -0.26 -22.72 -26.43
C VAL A 351 -0.58 -23.79 -25.38
N PRO A 352 0.39 -24.23 -24.56
CA PRO A 352 0.10 -25.14 -23.46
C PRO A 352 -0.79 -24.41 -22.44
N VAL A 353 -1.99 -24.95 -22.22
CA VAL A 353 -2.98 -24.41 -21.28
C VAL A 353 -2.99 -25.30 -20.05
N THR A 354 -2.70 -24.71 -18.89
CA THR A 354 -2.72 -25.46 -17.62
C THR A 354 -4.15 -25.44 -17.06
N SER A 355 -4.51 -26.37 -16.18
CA SER A 355 -5.85 -26.41 -15.55
C SER A 355 -6.26 -25.10 -14.85
N SER A 356 -5.28 -24.29 -14.44
CA SER A 356 -5.44 -22.93 -13.90
C SER A 356 -5.91 -21.89 -14.93
N ASP A 357 -5.87 -22.19 -16.23
CA ASP A 357 -6.19 -21.26 -17.31
C ASP A 357 -7.67 -21.22 -17.71
N LEU A 358 -8.43 -22.20 -17.25
CA LEU A 358 -9.87 -22.31 -17.44
C LEU A 358 -10.70 -21.46 -16.48
N GLU A 359 -10.05 -20.82 -15.52
CA GLU A 359 -10.73 -20.05 -14.51
C GLU A 359 -11.03 -18.63 -15.03
N THR A 360 -12.27 -18.19 -14.90
CA THR A 360 -12.75 -16.81 -15.12
C THR A 360 -12.08 -15.86 -14.14
N ARG A 361 -10.93 -15.31 -14.55
CA ARG A 361 -9.97 -14.65 -13.65
C ARG A 361 -9.78 -13.15 -13.87
N ALA A 362 -10.70 -12.47 -14.54
CA ALA A 362 -10.49 -11.08 -14.94
C ALA A 362 -11.68 -10.17 -14.63
N LEU A 363 -11.89 -9.87 -13.35
CA LEU A 363 -12.84 -8.84 -12.89
C LEU A 363 -12.47 -7.41 -13.38
N ILE A 364 -11.22 -7.18 -13.80
CA ILE A 364 -10.71 -5.85 -14.19
C ILE A 364 -9.84 -5.92 -15.47
N CYS A 365 -9.89 -7.02 -16.24
CA CYS A 365 -9.18 -7.06 -17.52
C CYS A 365 -10.10 -6.54 -18.62
N THR A 366 -9.60 -5.63 -19.45
CA THR A 366 -10.19 -5.37 -20.77
C THR A 366 -9.84 -6.55 -21.66
N HIS A 367 -10.68 -7.58 -21.64
CA HIS A 367 -10.43 -8.82 -22.37
C HIS A 367 -10.12 -8.54 -23.84
N ASP A 368 -9.04 -9.13 -24.32
CA ASP A 368 -8.62 -9.10 -25.72
C ASP A 368 -8.43 -10.55 -26.15
N PHE A 369 -9.44 -11.07 -26.86
CA PHE A 369 -9.62 -12.49 -27.11
C PHE A 369 -9.06 -12.87 -28.48
N LYS A 370 -8.24 -13.92 -28.52
CA LYS A 370 -7.90 -14.63 -29.76
C LYS A 370 -8.73 -15.92 -29.84
N GLU A 371 -9.32 -16.16 -31.00
CA GLU A 371 -10.13 -17.35 -31.26
C GLU A 371 -9.24 -18.55 -31.62
N GLY A 372 -9.72 -19.76 -31.32
CA GLY A 372 -9.05 -21.02 -31.59
C GLY A 372 -9.86 -22.21 -31.08
N TYR A 373 -9.17 -23.32 -30.85
CA TYR A 373 -9.74 -24.60 -30.43
C TYR A 373 -9.11 -25.06 -29.11
N ALA A 374 -9.93 -25.61 -28.21
CA ALA A 374 -9.46 -26.21 -26.96
C ALA A 374 -9.77 -27.72 -26.93
N ASP A 375 -8.75 -28.53 -26.73
CA ASP A 375 -8.82 -29.99 -26.65
C ASP A 375 -8.70 -30.44 -25.20
N ARG A 376 -9.70 -31.14 -24.67
CA ARG A 376 -9.72 -31.66 -23.29
C ARG A 376 -9.65 -33.18 -23.26
N HIS A 377 -8.61 -33.69 -22.63
CA HIS A 377 -8.30 -35.09 -22.45
C HIS A 377 -8.97 -35.69 -21.21
N TYR A 378 -9.46 -36.92 -21.35
CA TYR A 378 -10.13 -37.71 -20.33
C TYR A 378 -9.54 -39.13 -20.36
N PRO A 379 -8.67 -39.49 -19.41
CA PRO A 379 -8.10 -40.84 -19.33
C PRO A 379 -9.17 -41.86 -18.87
N LYS A 380 -9.17 -43.04 -19.48
CA LYS A 380 -10.07 -44.15 -19.13
C LYS A 380 -9.33 -45.21 -18.31
N SER A 381 -10.03 -45.88 -17.40
CA SER A 381 -9.47 -46.90 -16.50
C SER A 381 -8.93 -48.15 -17.22
N ASN A 382 -9.31 -48.35 -18.48
CA ASN A 382 -8.87 -49.45 -19.35
C ASN A 382 -7.56 -49.14 -20.11
N GLY A 383 -6.90 -48.00 -19.86
CA GLY A 383 -5.65 -47.60 -20.53
C GLY A 383 -5.84 -46.79 -21.82
N GLY A 384 -7.08 -46.53 -22.25
CA GLY A 384 -7.41 -45.61 -23.34
C GLY A 384 -7.66 -44.17 -22.87
N CYS A 385 -8.00 -43.26 -23.79
CA CYS A 385 -8.40 -41.90 -23.46
C CYS A 385 -9.38 -41.28 -24.46
N GLU A 386 -9.95 -40.13 -24.12
CA GLU A 386 -10.88 -39.36 -24.94
C GLU A 386 -10.50 -37.89 -24.94
N VAL A 387 -10.38 -37.25 -26.10
CA VAL A 387 -10.01 -35.86 -26.28
C VAL A 387 -11.19 -35.12 -26.91
N LYS A 388 -11.81 -34.18 -26.19
CA LYS A 388 -12.92 -33.36 -26.68
C LYS A 388 -12.44 -32.00 -27.14
N ARG A 389 -12.67 -31.66 -28.40
CA ARG A 389 -12.38 -30.37 -29.02
C ARG A 389 -13.56 -29.42 -28.90
N TYR A 390 -13.30 -28.19 -28.50
CA TYR A 390 -14.28 -27.10 -28.39
C TYR A 390 -13.77 -25.88 -29.15
N THR A 391 -14.67 -25.04 -29.67
CA THR A 391 -14.31 -23.66 -30.01
C THR A 391 -14.03 -22.93 -28.71
N ALA A 392 -12.93 -22.18 -28.67
CA ALA A 392 -12.55 -21.47 -27.48
C ALA A 392 -11.92 -20.14 -27.83
N LYS A 393 -12.02 -19.19 -26.89
CA LYS A 393 -11.32 -17.91 -26.98
C LYS A 393 -10.40 -17.80 -25.79
N ILE A 394 -9.14 -17.46 -26.04
CA ILE A 394 -8.17 -17.19 -24.98
C ILE A 394 -7.87 -15.71 -24.92
N CYS A 395 -8.01 -15.11 -23.74
CA CYS A 395 -7.61 -13.73 -23.53
C CYS A 395 -6.07 -13.65 -23.51
N GLN A 396 -5.48 -12.87 -24.40
CA GLN A 396 -4.02 -12.74 -24.50
C GLN A 396 -3.37 -12.04 -23.30
N LYS A 397 -4.15 -11.34 -22.45
CA LYS A 397 -3.66 -10.56 -21.29
C LYS A 397 -3.65 -11.33 -19.98
N CYS A 398 -4.64 -12.20 -19.79
CA CYS A 398 -4.86 -12.90 -18.52
C CYS A 398 -5.00 -14.41 -18.73
N ASN A 399 -4.71 -14.91 -19.94
CA ASN A 399 -4.86 -16.30 -20.37
C ASN A 399 -6.26 -16.90 -20.09
N HIS A 400 -7.27 -16.07 -19.82
CA HIS A 400 -8.60 -16.55 -19.51
C HIS A 400 -9.18 -17.28 -20.72
N LEU A 401 -9.38 -18.60 -20.57
CA LEU A 401 -9.95 -19.45 -21.59
C LEU A 401 -11.47 -19.52 -21.42
N VAL A 402 -12.20 -19.08 -22.44
CA VAL A 402 -13.64 -19.26 -22.56
C VAL A 402 -13.87 -20.43 -23.52
N ILE A 403 -14.33 -21.56 -22.97
CA ILE A 403 -14.82 -22.68 -23.78
C ILE A 403 -16.22 -22.35 -24.23
N MET A 404 -16.46 -22.40 -25.54
CA MET A 404 -17.73 -22.07 -26.16
C MET A 404 -18.40 -23.37 -26.62
N ASP A 405 -18.44 -23.61 -27.93
CA ASP A 405 -19.21 -24.68 -28.53
C ASP A 405 -18.38 -25.96 -28.65
N TYR A 406 -19.01 -27.10 -28.41
CA TYR A 406 -18.40 -28.39 -28.66
C TYR A 406 -18.26 -28.62 -30.17
N VAL A 407 -17.05 -29.02 -30.61
CA VAL A 407 -16.71 -29.24 -32.03
C VAL A 407 -16.65 -30.73 -32.33
N SER A 408 -15.82 -31.49 -31.61
CA SER A 408 -15.62 -32.91 -31.88
C SER A 408 -15.05 -33.68 -30.68
N THR A 409 -15.10 -35.01 -30.72
CA THR A 409 -14.46 -35.89 -29.74
C THR A 409 -13.63 -36.92 -30.48
N THR A 410 -12.37 -37.08 -30.07
CA THR A 410 -11.44 -38.08 -30.58
C THR A 410 -11.11 -39.08 -29.48
N THR A 411 -11.39 -40.35 -29.69
CA THR A 411 -11.19 -41.41 -28.69
C THR A 411 -10.01 -42.30 -29.07
N TYR A 412 -9.11 -42.57 -28.13
CA TYR A 412 -7.95 -43.44 -28.32
C TYR A 412 -8.11 -44.72 -27.50
N ALA A 413 -7.97 -45.88 -28.14
CA ALA A 413 -8.05 -47.18 -27.50
C ALA A 413 -6.87 -47.44 -26.53
N LYS A 414 -5.70 -46.92 -26.87
CA LYS A 414 -4.54 -46.81 -26.00
C LYS A 414 -4.15 -45.34 -25.93
N CYS A 415 -3.97 -44.82 -24.72
CA CYS A 415 -3.61 -43.43 -24.52
C CYS A 415 -2.25 -43.14 -25.19
N PRO A 416 -2.14 -42.18 -26.13
CA PRO A 416 -0.95 -41.99 -26.97
C PRO A 416 0.29 -41.55 -26.16
N HIS A 417 0.13 -41.10 -24.92
CA HIS A 417 1.23 -40.68 -24.06
C HIS A 417 1.53 -41.63 -22.88
N LYS A 418 0.92 -42.83 -22.84
CA LYS A 418 1.06 -43.79 -21.74
C LYS A 418 1.61 -45.15 -22.12
#